data_AF-A0A7S2RH51-F1
#
_entry.id   AF-A0A7S2RH51-F1
#
_cell.length_a   1.000
_cell.length_b   1.000
_cell.length_c   1.000
_cell.angle_alpha   90.00
_cell.angle_beta   90.00
_cell.angle_gamma   90.00
#
_symmetry.space_group_name_H-M   'P 1'
#
loop_
_entity.id
_entity.type
_entity.pdbx_description
1 polymer ?
#
loop_
_entity_poly.entity_id
_entity_poly.type
_entity_poly.pdbx_seq_one_letter_code
_entity_poly.pdbx_strand_id
1 'polypeptide(L)'
;NDNNSNNNKDEDDIMIILSPTTQEEMIAVRSLVTKYGSSKYIIIINNKLNPTPRELLTADTVYSMLPLLARPTTTTDNNKKQPAQPKIVVMRRYPKDWEIFIDMDGGGSGFELAGSTPAHSVGKRGPSMDFIADCVKRFMSLKS
;
A
#
# COMPACT_ATOMS: atom_id res chain seq x y z
N ASN A 1 -5.70 -32.19 46.68
CA ASN A 1 -6.42 -32.31 45.41
C ASN A 1 -6.35 -31.00 44.68
N ASP A 2 -5.30 -30.93 43.87
CA ASP A 2 -4.97 -29.89 42.93
C ASP A 2 -6.12 -29.64 41.97
N ASN A 3 -6.38 -28.36 41.69
CA ASN A 3 -6.85 -27.87 40.39
C ASN A 3 -6.70 -26.35 40.38
N ASN A 4 -5.45 -25.89 40.53
CA ASN A 4 -5.08 -24.54 40.12
C ASN A 4 -4.83 -24.62 38.60
N SER A 5 -5.92 -24.62 37.84
CA SER A 5 -5.86 -24.59 36.38
C SER A 5 -5.20 -23.28 35.96
N ASN A 6 -3.93 -23.40 35.55
CA ASN A 6 -3.15 -22.36 34.87
C ASN A 6 -3.95 -21.78 33.72
N ASN A 7 -4.68 -20.69 33.98
CA ASN A 7 -5.24 -19.81 32.96
C ASN A 7 -4.16 -18.89 32.38
N ASN A 8 -3.01 -19.46 31.99
CA ASN A 8 -2.09 -18.78 31.09
C ASN A 8 -2.62 -18.98 29.67
N LYS A 9 -3.71 -18.29 29.34
CA LYS A 9 -4.01 -17.99 27.94
C LYS A 9 -2.89 -17.07 27.50
N ASP A 10 -2.04 -17.55 26.59
CA ASP A 10 -0.94 -16.82 25.98
C ASP A 10 -1.38 -15.38 25.64
N GLU A 11 -0.93 -14.39 26.43
CA GLU A 11 -1.47 -13.02 26.43
C GLU A 11 -1.16 -12.19 25.18
N ASP A 12 -0.48 -12.74 24.16
CA ASP A 12 -0.10 -12.01 22.96
C ASP A 12 -0.58 -12.70 21.68
N ASP A 13 -1.86 -12.55 21.33
CA ASP A 13 -2.40 -13.04 20.06
C ASP A 13 -1.87 -12.28 18.83
N ILE A 14 -1.26 -11.11 19.04
CA ILE A 14 -0.84 -10.19 17.98
C ILE A 14 0.63 -9.79 18.16
N MET A 15 1.39 -9.89 17.07
CA MET A 15 2.76 -9.39 16.95
C MET A 15 2.80 -8.26 15.93
N ILE A 16 3.27 -7.08 16.34
CA ILE A 16 3.40 -5.91 15.46
C ILE A 16 4.87 -5.68 15.17
N ILE A 17 5.24 -5.67 13.88
CA ILE A 17 6.60 -5.38 13.41
C ILE A 17 6.57 -4.06 12.65
N LEU A 18 7.32 -3.08 13.14
CA LEU A 18 7.33 -1.73 12.60
C LEU A 18 8.54 -1.49 11.72
N SER A 19 8.29 -1.05 10.49
CA SER A 19 9.28 -0.52 9.56
C SER A 19 10.54 -1.39 9.37
N PRO A 20 10.43 -2.73 9.18
CA PRO A 20 11.61 -3.52 8.86
C PRO A 20 12.14 -3.12 7.48
N THR A 21 13.45 -2.87 7.39
CA THR A 21 14.13 -2.31 6.24
C THR A 21 15.49 -2.98 5.94
N THR A 22 16.20 -3.53 6.92
CA THR A 22 17.53 -4.13 6.71
C THR A 22 17.50 -5.62 6.42
N GLN A 23 18.64 -6.17 6.01
CA GLN A 23 18.77 -7.62 5.77
C GLN A 23 18.67 -8.42 7.07
N GLU A 24 19.22 -7.91 8.17
CA GLU A 24 19.14 -8.54 9.50
C GLU A 24 17.69 -8.57 9.99
N GLU A 25 16.97 -7.47 9.80
CA GLU A 25 15.54 -7.39 10.09
C GLU A 25 14.74 -8.35 9.22
N MET A 26 15.14 -8.55 7.95
CA MET A 26 14.55 -9.58 7.09
C MET A 26 14.68 -10.96 7.70
N ILE A 27 15.88 -11.32 8.16
CA ILE A 27 16.16 -12.62 8.77
C ILE A 27 15.32 -12.80 10.04
N ALA A 28 15.24 -11.76 10.87
CA ALA A 28 14.40 -11.76 12.07
C ALA A 28 12.91 -11.95 11.73
N VAL A 29 12.38 -11.19 10.78
CA VAL A 29 10.98 -11.31 10.31
C VAL A 29 10.70 -12.72 9.82
N ARG A 30 11.59 -13.31 9.01
CA ARG A 30 11.42 -14.68 8.50
C ARG A 30 11.38 -15.71 9.63
N SER A 31 12.27 -15.57 10.60
CA SER A 31 12.30 -16.43 11.79
C SER A 31 11.00 -16.32 12.61
N LEU A 32 10.53 -15.09 12.84
CA LEU A 32 9.28 -14.83 13.57
C LEU A 32 8.05 -15.39 12.84
N VAL A 33 7.94 -15.16 11.53
CA VAL A 33 6.83 -15.69 10.72
C VAL A 33 6.85 -17.22 10.70
N THR A 34 8.03 -17.84 10.59
CA THR A 34 8.14 -19.31 10.64
C THR A 34 7.73 -19.86 12.01
N LYS A 35 8.13 -19.19 13.09
CA LYS A 35 7.89 -19.66 14.46
C LYS A 35 6.45 -19.44 14.92
N TYR A 36 5.85 -18.31 14.56
CA TYR A 36 4.58 -17.86 15.14
C TYR A 36 3.46 -17.66 14.11
N GLY A 37 3.73 -17.80 12.80
CA GLY A 37 2.73 -17.53 11.76
C GLY A 37 1.50 -18.46 11.79
N SER A 38 1.56 -19.58 12.50
CA SER A 38 0.40 -20.48 12.72
C SER A 38 -0.34 -20.23 14.03
N SER A 39 0.22 -19.45 14.96
CA SER A 39 -0.31 -19.27 16.32
C SER A 39 -0.57 -17.83 16.71
N LYS A 40 -0.03 -16.85 15.98
CA LYS A 40 -0.19 -15.41 16.25
C LYS A 40 -0.49 -14.65 14.97
N TYR A 41 -1.25 -13.57 15.08
CA TYR A 41 -1.41 -12.60 14.01
C TYR A 41 -0.17 -11.73 13.91
N ILE A 42 0.52 -11.75 12.76
CA ILE A 42 1.70 -10.93 12.52
C ILE A 42 1.30 -9.76 11.62
N ILE A 43 1.34 -8.54 12.17
CA ILE A 43 1.06 -7.31 11.46
C ILE A 43 2.38 -6.60 11.18
N ILE A 44 2.69 -6.40 9.90
CA ILE A 44 3.90 -5.69 9.48
C ILE A 44 3.52 -4.35 8.87
N ILE A 45 4.06 -3.27 9.42
CA ILE A 45 3.74 -1.90 9.04
C ILE A 45 4.94 -1.27 8.35
N ASN A 46 4.74 -0.55 7.24
CA ASN A 46 5.77 0.24 6.52
C ASN A 46 7.06 -0.53 6.17
N ASN A 47 6.92 -1.82 5.89
CA ASN A 47 8.01 -2.68 5.46
C ASN A 47 8.66 -2.19 4.14
N LYS A 48 9.99 -2.11 4.11
CA LYS A 48 10.79 -1.85 2.90
C LYS A 48 11.74 -2.99 2.53
N LEU A 49 11.52 -4.19 3.07
CA LEU A 49 12.34 -5.37 2.78
C LEU A 49 12.38 -5.67 1.27
N ASN A 50 13.59 -5.70 0.73
CA ASN A 50 13.87 -5.99 -0.68
C ASN A 50 15.04 -7.00 -0.79
N PRO A 51 14.81 -8.22 -1.33
CA PRO A 51 13.53 -8.72 -1.85
C PRO A 51 12.48 -8.93 -0.75
N THR A 52 11.21 -8.99 -1.14
CA THR A 52 10.12 -9.33 -0.22
C THR A 52 10.26 -10.80 0.21
N PRO A 53 10.27 -11.10 1.53
CA PRO A 53 10.32 -12.48 2.01
C PRO A 53 9.21 -13.35 1.43
N ARG A 54 9.51 -14.61 1.12
CA ARG A 54 8.55 -15.56 0.50
C ARG A 54 7.33 -15.79 1.38
N GLU A 55 7.55 -15.79 2.68
CA GLU A 55 6.54 -15.93 3.72
C GLU A 55 5.54 -14.76 3.67
N LEU A 56 6.00 -13.60 3.20
CA LEU A 56 5.15 -12.43 2.95
C LEU A 56 4.57 -12.42 1.53
N LEU A 57 4.65 -13.49 0.74
CA LEU A 57 3.95 -13.59 -0.56
C LEU A 57 2.50 -14.02 -0.40
N THR A 58 2.17 -14.78 0.64
CA THR A 58 0.79 -15.23 0.93
C THR A 58 0.03 -14.31 1.89
N ALA A 59 0.72 -13.39 2.58
CA ALA A 59 0.10 -12.45 3.51
C ALA A 59 -0.94 -11.48 2.88
N ASP A 60 -1.96 -11.06 3.61
CA ASP A 60 -2.90 -10.06 3.08
C ASP A 60 -2.38 -8.62 3.19
N THR A 61 -2.59 -7.82 2.14
CA THR A 61 -2.39 -6.37 2.21
C THR A 61 -3.64 -5.72 2.79
N VAL A 62 -3.59 -5.37 4.08
CA VAL A 62 -4.72 -4.76 4.81
C VAL A 62 -4.90 -3.30 4.43
N TYR A 63 -3.80 -2.54 4.39
CA TYR A 63 -3.82 -1.11 4.06
C TYR A 63 -2.56 -0.74 3.28
N SER A 64 -2.72 0.03 2.20
CA SER A 64 -1.60 0.62 1.47
C SER A 64 -2.01 1.96 0.87
N MET A 65 -1.06 2.88 0.83
CA MET A 65 -1.21 4.18 0.20
C MET A 65 0.08 4.53 -0.54
N LEU A 66 -0.04 4.87 -1.81
CA LEU A 66 1.05 5.32 -2.65
C LEU A 66 0.68 6.71 -3.21
N PRO A 67 1.23 7.78 -2.63
CA PRO A 67 1.07 9.13 -3.17
C PRO A 67 1.97 9.31 -4.39
N LEU A 68 1.44 9.90 -5.44
CA LEU A 68 2.09 10.18 -6.71
C LEU A 68 1.78 11.61 -7.15
N LEU A 69 2.70 12.21 -7.91
CA LEU A 69 2.51 13.52 -8.53
C LEU A 69 2.73 13.38 -10.03
N ALA A 70 1.73 13.72 -10.84
CA ALA A 70 1.88 13.75 -12.28
C ALA A 70 2.65 15.00 -12.71
N ARG A 71 3.80 14.81 -13.36
CA ARG A 71 4.60 15.92 -13.90
C ARG A 71 4.44 15.97 -15.41
N PRO A 72 4.36 17.17 -16.01
CA PRO A 72 4.44 17.30 -17.45
C PRO A 72 5.81 16.81 -17.94
N THR A 73 5.81 16.08 -19.05
CA THR A 73 7.02 15.70 -19.79
C THR A 73 7.55 16.95 -20.49
N THR A 74 8.24 17.84 -19.79
CA THR A 74 8.72 19.08 -20.41
C THR A 74 9.83 18.80 -21.43
N THR A 75 9.53 19.06 -22.70
CA THR A 75 10.37 19.95 -23.50
C THR A 75 9.69 21.34 -23.52
N THR A 76 10.45 22.38 -23.21
CA THR A 76 10.23 23.82 -23.53
C THR A 76 9.48 24.74 -22.55
N ASP A 77 10.11 25.91 -22.36
CA ASP A 77 9.68 27.21 -21.81
C ASP A 77 9.55 27.41 -20.29
N ASN A 78 10.65 27.89 -19.70
CA ASN A 78 10.77 28.42 -18.34
C ASN A 78 9.93 29.68 -18.04
N ASN A 79 9.10 30.17 -18.98
CA ASN A 79 8.41 31.47 -18.87
C ASN A 79 6.88 31.41 -18.83
N LYS A 80 6.24 30.23 -18.77
CA LYS A 80 4.78 30.12 -18.57
C LYS A 80 4.46 29.55 -17.18
N LYS A 81 3.47 30.13 -16.50
CA LYS A 81 2.83 29.52 -15.32
C LYS A 81 2.43 28.09 -15.70
N GLN A 82 3.07 27.10 -15.09
CA GLN A 82 2.71 25.71 -15.34
C GLN A 82 1.27 25.47 -14.87
N PRO A 83 0.45 24.72 -15.63
CA PRO A 83 -0.86 24.32 -15.17
C PRO A 83 -0.73 23.49 -13.88
N ALA A 84 -1.77 23.51 -13.04
CA ALA A 84 -1.82 22.71 -11.81
C ALA A 84 -1.58 21.23 -12.14
N GLN A 85 -0.65 20.62 -11.42
CA GLN A 85 -0.25 19.23 -11.62
C GLN A 85 -1.19 18.29 -10.85
N PRO A 86 -1.73 17.23 -11.49
CA PRO A 86 -2.57 16.26 -10.80
C PRO A 86 -1.84 15.59 -9.64
N LYS A 87 -2.41 15.64 -8.44
CA LYS A 87 -2.02 14.82 -7.30
C LYS A 87 -2.77 13.51 -7.38
N ILE A 88 -2.07 12.40 -7.21
CA ILE A 88 -2.64 11.07 -7.35
C ILE A 88 -2.41 10.29 -6.06
N VAL A 89 -3.43 9.57 -5.60
CA VAL A 89 -3.32 8.65 -4.47
C VAL A 89 -3.83 7.28 -4.90
N VAL A 90 -2.94 6.30 -4.91
CA VAL A 90 -3.31 4.90 -5.11
C VAL A 90 -3.48 4.25 -3.74
N MET A 91 -4.62 3.64 -3.49
CA MET A 91 -4.98 3.14 -2.16
C MET A 91 -5.54 1.72 -2.21
N ARG A 92 -5.24 0.95 -1.17
CA ARG A 92 -5.82 -0.35 -0.88
C ARG A 92 -6.33 -0.34 0.57
N ARG A 93 -7.60 -0.68 0.77
CA ARG A 93 -8.22 -0.88 2.09
C ARG A 93 -8.97 -2.20 2.12
N TYR A 94 -8.46 -3.21 2.83
CA TYR A 94 -9.08 -4.54 2.86
C TYR A 94 -10.52 -4.46 3.37
N PRO A 95 -11.50 -5.15 2.73
CA PRO A 95 -11.35 -6.09 1.62
C PRO A 95 -11.48 -5.47 0.21
N LYS A 96 -11.61 -4.14 0.07
CA LYS A 96 -11.95 -3.44 -1.19
C LYS A 96 -10.95 -3.60 -2.32
N ASP A 97 -11.30 -3.17 -3.51
CA ASP A 97 -10.37 -3.11 -4.64
C ASP A 97 -9.26 -2.06 -4.43
N TRP A 98 -8.24 -2.09 -5.31
CA TRP A 98 -7.32 -0.97 -5.42
C TRP A 98 -8.05 0.18 -6.07
N GLU A 99 -7.94 1.37 -5.49
CA GLU A 99 -8.60 2.59 -5.93
C GLU A 99 -7.54 3.65 -6.27
N ILE A 100 -7.75 4.39 -7.36
CA ILE A 100 -6.90 5.50 -7.80
C ILE A 100 -7.71 6.78 -7.69
N PHE A 101 -7.25 7.69 -6.84
CA PHE A 101 -7.85 8.99 -6.64
C PHE A 101 -6.98 10.09 -7.24
N ILE A 102 -7.61 11.12 -7.81
CA ILE A 102 -6.94 12.26 -8.43
C ILE A 102 -7.50 13.56 -7.87
N ASP A 103 -6.61 14.47 -7.50
CA ASP A 103 -6.92 15.84 -7.11
C ASP A 103 -6.26 16.82 -8.08
N MET A 104 -7.07 17.71 -8.64
CA MET A 104 -6.70 18.73 -9.60
C MET A 104 -6.69 20.07 -8.87
N ASP A 105 -5.56 20.41 -8.26
CA ASP A 105 -5.41 21.55 -7.35
C ASP A 105 -6.12 22.84 -7.84
N GLY A 106 -6.94 23.41 -6.95
CA GLY A 106 -7.23 24.86 -6.95
C GLY A 106 -8.70 25.31 -6.83
N GLY A 107 -9.69 24.42 -6.80
CA GLY A 107 -11.09 24.84 -6.64
C GLY A 107 -12.19 23.77 -6.72
N GLY A 108 -11.82 22.47 -6.76
CA GLY A 108 -12.77 21.35 -6.85
C GLY A 108 -13.16 20.73 -5.50
N SER A 109 -13.90 19.62 -5.55
CA SER A 109 -14.39 18.86 -4.38
C SER A 109 -13.32 17.99 -3.68
N GLY A 110 -12.04 18.13 -4.03
CA GLY A 110 -10.94 17.29 -3.57
C GLY A 110 -10.71 16.04 -4.42
N PHE A 111 -10.16 14.99 -3.81
CA PHE A 111 -9.83 13.72 -4.49
C PHE A 111 -11.06 13.02 -5.08
N GLU A 112 -11.04 12.77 -6.38
CA GLU A 112 -12.08 12.03 -7.11
C GLU A 112 -11.58 10.67 -7.57
N LEU A 113 -12.45 9.66 -7.57
CA LEU A 113 -12.11 8.31 -8.05
C LEU A 113 -11.91 8.32 -9.57
N ALA A 114 -10.71 7.98 -10.02
CA ALA A 114 -10.35 7.90 -11.44
C ALA A 114 -10.38 6.48 -12.00
N GLY A 115 -10.25 5.46 -11.15
CA GLY A 115 -10.30 4.06 -11.55
C GLY A 115 -10.10 3.11 -10.39
N SER A 116 -10.45 1.84 -10.61
CA SER A 116 -10.21 0.76 -9.68
C SER A 116 -9.79 -0.52 -10.40
N THR A 117 -9.15 -1.43 -9.66
CA THR A 117 -8.82 -2.76 -10.15
C THR A 117 -8.94 -3.80 -9.03
N PRO A 118 -9.45 -5.01 -9.31
CA PRO A 118 -9.67 -6.01 -8.28
C PRO A 118 -8.43 -6.30 -7.44
N ALA A 119 -8.62 -6.45 -6.13
CA ALA A 119 -7.50 -6.73 -5.22
C ALA A 119 -6.69 -7.99 -5.58
N HIS A 120 -7.33 -8.97 -6.20
CA HIS A 120 -6.73 -10.25 -6.59
C HIS A 120 -6.06 -10.22 -7.97
N SER A 121 -6.35 -9.22 -8.81
CA SER A 121 -5.76 -9.11 -10.16
C SER A 121 -4.42 -8.37 -10.17
N VAL A 122 -4.05 -7.72 -9.06
CA VAL A 122 -2.79 -6.98 -8.92
C VAL A 122 -2.06 -7.41 -7.66
N GLY A 123 -0.73 -7.44 -7.72
CA GLY A 123 0.09 -7.84 -6.58
C GLY A 123 0.03 -6.84 -5.42
N LYS A 124 0.74 -7.16 -4.33
CA LYS A 124 0.78 -6.36 -3.09
C LYS A 124 1.35 -4.95 -3.25
N ARG A 125 2.12 -4.75 -4.33
CA ARG A 125 2.69 -3.45 -4.71
C ARG A 125 1.66 -2.53 -5.39
N GLY A 126 0.46 -3.05 -5.65
CA GLY A 126 -0.60 -2.34 -6.34
C GLY A 126 -0.54 -2.48 -7.86
N PRO A 127 -1.34 -1.66 -8.56
CA PRO A 127 -1.40 -1.63 -10.02
C PRO A 127 -0.06 -1.16 -10.63
N SER A 128 0.17 -1.51 -11.90
CA SER A 128 1.33 -1.01 -12.63
C SER A 128 1.23 0.51 -12.86
N MET A 129 2.38 1.16 -13.05
CA MET A 129 2.42 2.58 -13.42
C MET A 129 1.70 2.86 -14.74
N ASP A 130 1.71 1.92 -15.69
CA ASP A 130 0.98 2.05 -16.96
C ASP A 130 -0.54 2.12 -16.72
N PHE A 131 -1.07 1.22 -15.89
CA PHE A 131 -2.49 1.25 -15.52
C PHE A 131 -2.87 2.57 -14.81
N ILE A 132 -2.02 3.02 -13.90
CA ILE A 132 -2.22 4.29 -13.18
C ILE A 132 -2.21 5.46 -14.17
N ALA A 133 -1.23 5.52 -15.08
CA ALA A 133 -1.11 6.56 -16.09
C ALA A 133 -2.33 6.59 -17.02
N ASP A 134 -2.87 5.45 -17.41
CA ASP A 134 -4.05 5.38 -18.27
C ASP A 134 -5.33 5.82 -17.55
N CYS A 135 -5.47 5.53 -16.25
CA CYS A 135 -6.56 6.08 -15.43
C CYS A 135 -6.47 7.60 -15.36
N VAL A 136 -5.26 8.14 -15.16
CA VAL A 136 -5.02 9.59 -15.11
C VAL A 136 -5.35 10.24 -16.45
N LYS A 137 -4.84 9.72 -17.57
CA LYS A 137 -5.14 10.27 -18.91
C LYS A 137 -6.63 10.32 -19.19
N ARG A 138 -7.35 9.23 -18.88
CA ARG A 138 -8.81 9.14 -19.08
C ARG A 138 -9.56 10.14 -18.22
N PHE A 139 -9.19 10.25 -16.94
CA PHE A 139 -9.78 11.22 -16.03
C PHE A 139 -9.58 12.66 -16.54
N MET A 140 -8.36 12.98 -16.99
CA MET A 140 -8.03 14.29 -17.56
C MET A 140 -8.84 14.60 -18.83
N SER A 141 -9.02 13.65 -19.74
CA SER A 141 -9.80 13.85 -20.96
C SER A 141 -11.30 14.09 -20.73
N LEU A 142 -11.84 13.65 -19.59
CA LEU A 142 -13.24 13.85 -19.23
C LEU A 142 -13.48 15.21 -18.54
N LYS A 143 -12.41 15.84 -18.03
CA LYS A 143 -12.45 17.09 -17.27
C LYS A 143 -11.98 18.31 -18.10
N SER A 144 -11.41 18.08 -19.28
CA SER A 144 -11.05 19.09 -20.29
C SER A 144 -12.23 19.45 -21.18
#